data_AF-A0A937EE16-F1
#
_entry.id   AF-A0A937EE16-F1
#
_cell.length_a   1.000
_cell.length_b   1.000
_cell.length_c   1.000
_cell.angle_alpha   90.00
_cell.angle_beta   90.00
_cell.angle_gamma   90.00
#
_symmetry.space_group_name_H-M   'P 1'
#
loop_
_entity.id
_entity.type
_entity.pdbx_description
1 polymer ?
#
loop_
_entity_poly.entity_id
_entity_poly.type
_entity_poly.pdbx_seq_one_letter_code
_entity_poly.pdbx_strand_id
1 'polypeptide(L)'
;MPWTSLVRNPEGLEAVYQGDPPDLSGVRVHEVALHEDGPTLRIRLDLPRYPDQPPRKWAVQGFNTVQVEISMGNLHAITLEGFTTSTTANVSLTAKDGVTLGLTSSGTHIKATADFVFISGLSAYVNEVGEP
;
A
#
# COMPACT_ATOMS: atom_id res chain seq x y z
N MET A 1 -0.66 10.07 -13.35
CA MET A 1 0.64 9.96 -12.67
C MET A 1 0.59 8.72 -11.79
N PRO A 2 1.65 7.89 -11.74
CA PRO A 2 1.69 6.74 -10.85
C PRO A 2 1.70 7.21 -9.39
N TRP A 3 1.07 6.46 -8.49
CA TRP A 3 1.02 6.82 -7.06
C TRP A 3 2.42 6.88 -6.43
N THR A 4 3.39 6.11 -6.95
CA THR A 4 4.79 6.12 -6.50
C THR A 4 5.47 7.48 -6.66
N SER A 5 5.01 8.33 -7.58
CA SER A 5 5.52 9.70 -7.72
C SER A 5 5.21 10.61 -6.52
N LEU A 6 4.27 10.22 -5.66
CA LEU A 6 3.90 10.94 -4.44
C LEU A 6 4.57 10.36 -3.19
N VAL A 7 5.37 9.30 -3.36
CA VAL A 7 6.08 8.59 -2.30
C VAL A 7 7.52 9.10 -2.26
N ARG A 8 8.06 9.35 -1.06
CA ARG A 8 9.41 9.93 -0.90
C ARG A 8 10.56 8.96 -1.22
N ASN A 9 10.32 7.66 -1.12
CA ASN A 9 11.32 6.60 -1.29
C ASN A 9 10.79 5.44 -2.16
N PRO A 10 10.42 5.70 -3.43
CA PRO A 10 9.80 4.69 -4.28
C PRO A 10 10.82 3.66 -4.81
N GLU A 11 12.12 3.90 -4.65
CA GLU A 11 13.20 3.20 -5.38
C GLU A 11 13.18 1.70 -5.15
N GLY A 12 12.92 1.27 -3.91
CA GLY A 12 12.84 -0.15 -3.56
C GLY A 12 11.68 -0.86 -4.27
N LEU A 13 10.52 -0.21 -4.35
CA LEU A 13 9.35 -0.74 -5.04
C LEU A 13 9.55 -0.70 -6.55
N GLU A 14 10.05 0.41 -7.09
CA GLU A 14 10.33 0.56 -8.51
C GLU A 14 11.37 -0.46 -8.99
N ALA A 15 12.39 -0.76 -8.20
CA ALA A 15 13.37 -1.79 -8.53
C ALA A 15 12.74 -3.19 -8.60
N VAL A 16 11.80 -3.51 -7.70
CA VAL A 16 11.07 -4.79 -7.72
C VAL A 16 10.21 -4.94 -8.97
N TYR A 17 9.61 -3.84 -9.45
CA TYR A 17 8.70 -3.83 -10.58
C TYR A 17 9.30 -3.27 -11.88
N GLN A 18 10.62 -3.09 -11.94
CA GLN A 18 11.32 -2.55 -13.12
C GLN A 18 10.76 -1.20 -13.59
N GLY A 19 10.30 -0.37 -12.66
CA GLY A 19 9.69 0.93 -12.91
C GLY A 19 8.19 0.90 -13.24
N ASP A 20 7.55 -0.27 -13.27
CA ASP A 20 6.10 -0.41 -13.53
C ASP A 20 5.35 -1.09 -12.36
N PRO A 21 5.28 -0.45 -11.18
CA PRO A 21 4.45 -0.95 -10.08
C PRO A 21 2.97 -0.92 -10.47
N PRO A 22 2.15 -1.89 -10.02
CA PRO A 22 0.73 -1.89 -10.32
C PRO A 22 0.03 -0.67 -9.68
N ASP A 23 -1.16 -0.37 -10.22
CA ASP A 23 -2.09 0.50 -9.51
C ASP A 23 -2.54 -0.16 -8.20
N LEU A 24 -3.14 0.65 -7.32
CA LEU A 24 -3.64 0.15 -6.05
C LEU A 24 -5.15 -0.17 -6.14
N SER A 25 -5.57 -0.72 -7.28
CA SER A 25 -6.95 -1.16 -7.52
C SER A 25 -7.11 -2.61 -7.06
N GLY A 26 -8.12 -2.89 -6.24
CA GLY A 26 -8.38 -4.25 -5.74
C GLY A 26 -7.27 -4.81 -4.84
N VAL A 27 -6.58 -3.97 -4.07
CA VAL A 27 -5.57 -4.40 -3.09
C VAL A 27 -6.21 -5.10 -1.90
N ARG A 28 -5.53 -6.10 -1.34
CA ARG A 28 -5.96 -6.75 -0.10
C ARG A 28 -5.39 -6.02 1.09
N VAL A 29 -6.24 -5.42 1.92
CA VAL A 29 -5.84 -4.66 3.10
C VAL A 29 -5.76 -5.60 4.30
N HIS A 30 -4.62 -5.60 4.97
CA HIS A 30 -4.37 -6.44 6.15
C HIS A 30 -4.36 -5.64 7.45
N GLU A 31 -3.94 -4.38 7.40
CA GLU A 31 -3.74 -3.58 8.60
C GLU A 31 -3.92 -2.10 8.31
N VAL A 32 -4.52 -1.40 9.28
CA VAL A 32 -4.59 0.06 9.35
C VAL A 32 -4.21 0.41 10.78
N ALA A 33 -3.07 1.08 10.96
CA ALA A 33 -2.50 1.39 12.26
C ALA A 33 -2.24 2.90 12.40
N LEU A 34 -2.58 3.44 13.56
CA LEU A 34 -2.26 4.82 13.96
C LEU A 34 -1.17 4.79 15.03
N HIS A 35 -0.16 5.62 14.83
CA HIS A 35 0.97 5.77 15.74
C HIS A 35 1.05 7.22 16.25
N GLU A 36 1.29 7.40 17.55
CA GLU A 36 1.28 8.71 18.22
C GLU A 36 2.60 9.48 18.10
N ASP A 37 3.73 8.76 18.08
CA ASP A 37 5.07 9.36 17.97
C ASP A 37 5.33 9.85 16.55
N GLY A 38 5.00 11.13 16.31
CA GLY A 38 4.87 11.68 14.97
C GLY A 38 3.62 11.11 14.31
N PRO A 39 2.44 11.78 14.42
CA PRO A 39 1.16 11.23 14.01
C PRO A 39 1.25 10.58 12.63
N THR A 40 1.13 9.24 12.61
CA THR A 40 1.39 8.45 11.41
C THR A 40 0.28 7.44 11.20
N LEU A 41 -0.27 7.42 10.00
CA LEU A 41 -1.12 6.34 9.51
C LEU A 41 -0.24 5.35 8.75
N ARG A 42 -0.30 4.06 9.09
CA ARG A 42 0.34 2.98 8.36
C ARG A 42 -0.72 2.01 7.82
N ILE A 43 -0.63 1.67 6.54
CA ILE A 43 -1.50 0.72 5.87
C ILE A 43 -0.64 -0.40 5.32
N ARG A 44 -0.94 -1.64 5.70
CA ARG A 44 -0.30 -2.84 5.15
C ARG A 44 -1.26 -3.54 4.19
N LEU A 45 -0.81 -3.75 2.96
CA LEU A 45 -1.63 -4.30 1.90
C LEU A 45 -0.83 -5.19 0.95
N ASP A 46 -1.51 -6.10 0.27
CA ASP A 46 -0.93 -6.85 -0.84
C ASP A 46 -1.20 -6.12 -2.16
N LEU A 47 -0.19 -6.07 -3.01
CA LEU A 47 -0.31 -5.53 -4.35
C LEU A 47 -1.06 -6.53 -5.27
N PRO A 48 -1.88 -6.03 -6.21
CA PRO A 48 -2.76 -6.88 -7.01
C PRO A 48 -2.00 -7.68 -8.10
N ARG A 49 -0.75 -7.31 -8.38
CA ARG A 49 0.10 -7.94 -9.39
C ARG A 49 1.45 -8.28 -8.77
N TYR A 50 1.85 -9.54 -8.91
CA TYR A 50 3.22 -9.97 -8.64
C TYR A 50 4.16 -9.52 -9.79
N PRO A 51 5.40 -9.08 -9.53
CA PRO A 51 6.30 -8.61 -10.57
C PRO A 51 6.66 -9.74 -11.55
N ASP A 52 6.80 -9.40 -12.84
CA ASP A 52 7.19 -10.35 -13.89
C ASP A 52 8.62 -10.89 -13.70
N GLN A 53 9.49 -10.06 -13.12
CA GLN A 53 10.88 -10.39 -12.83
C GLN A 53 11.17 -10.14 -11.34
N PRO A 54 10.67 -10.99 -10.43
CA PRO A 54 10.87 -10.82 -9.01
C PRO A 54 12.36 -10.91 -8.64
N PRO A 55 12.79 -10.27 -7.54
CA PRO A 55 14.09 -10.53 -6.93
C PRO A 55 14.38 -12.03 -6.82
N ARG A 56 15.60 -12.45 -7.18
CA ARG A 56 16.02 -13.87 -7.21
C ARG A 56 15.67 -14.62 -5.91
N LYS A 57 15.81 -13.97 -4.76
CA LYS A 57 15.48 -14.54 -3.45
C LYS A 57 13.99 -14.91 -3.31
N TRP A 58 13.09 -14.14 -3.92
CA TRP A 58 11.64 -14.39 -3.87
C TRP A 58 11.25 -15.48 -4.87
N ALA A 59 11.87 -15.50 -6.05
CA ALA A 59 11.70 -16.56 -7.03
C ALA A 59 12.10 -17.94 -6.47
N VAL A 60 13.27 -18.03 -5.83
CA VAL A 60 13.76 -19.28 -5.21
C VAL A 60 12.85 -19.76 -4.08
N GLN A 61 12.19 -18.84 -3.37
CA GLN A 61 11.25 -19.18 -2.28
C GLN A 61 9.83 -19.47 -2.78
N GLY A 62 9.55 -19.33 -4.08
CA GLY A 62 8.21 -19.56 -4.64
C GLY A 62 7.17 -18.53 -4.20
N PHE A 63 7.59 -17.33 -3.80
CA PHE A 63 6.65 -16.27 -3.42
C PHE A 63 5.80 -15.85 -4.62
N ASN A 64 4.54 -15.52 -4.35
CA ASN A 64 3.54 -15.17 -5.35
C ASN A 64 2.76 -13.89 -5.02
N THR A 65 3.02 -13.28 -3.86
CA THR A 65 2.33 -12.08 -3.38
C THR A 65 3.35 -11.08 -2.86
N VAL A 66 3.27 -9.83 -3.30
CA VAL A 66 4.05 -8.71 -2.75
C VAL A 66 3.20 -7.97 -1.74
N GLN A 67 3.75 -7.72 -0.56
CA GLN A 67 3.14 -6.93 0.49
C GLN A 67 3.92 -5.63 0.69
N VAL A 68 3.18 -4.54 0.80
CA VAL A 68 3.71 -3.20 1.00
C VAL A 68 3.10 -2.60 2.26
N GLU A 69 3.93 -1.89 3.01
CA GLU A 69 3.49 -0.98 4.05
C GLU A 69 3.69 0.46 3.58
N ILE A 70 2.59 1.19 3.49
CA ILE A 70 2.54 2.60 3.13
C ILE A 70 2.30 3.41 4.40
N SER A 71 3.17 4.35 4.70
CA SER A 71 3.05 5.25 5.86
C SER A 71 2.86 6.69 5.42
N MET A 72 1.93 7.38 6.08
CA MET A 72 1.67 8.81 5.94
C MET A 72 2.15 9.53 7.20
N GLY A 73 3.20 10.35 7.07
CA GLY A 73 3.83 11.06 8.19
C GLY A 73 3.35 12.50 8.33
N ASN A 74 3.29 12.99 9.57
CA ASN A 74 2.66 14.25 9.97
C ASN A 74 1.19 14.30 9.52
N LEU A 75 0.38 13.39 10.06
CA LEU A 75 -1.04 13.27 9.79
C LEU A 75 -1.81 14.49 10.31
N HIS A 76 -2.56 15.15 9.42
CA HIS A 76 -3.39 16.33 9.74
C HIS A 76 -4.84 15.96 10.02
N ALA A 77 -5.36 15.00 9.25
CA ALA A 77 -6.74 14.59 9.31
C ALA A 77 -6.88 13.13 8.92
N ILE A 78 -7.78 12.43 9.61
CA ILE A 78 -8.20 11.08 9.25
C ILE A 78 -9.70 10.90 9.50
N THR A 79 -10.34 10.22 8.57
CA THR A 79 -11.68 9.67 8.70
C THR A 79 -11.60 8.18 8.41
N LEU A 80 -12.17 7.37 9.31
CA LEU A 80 -12.33 5.93 9.15
C LEU A 80 -13.79 5.60 9.40
N GLU A 81 -14.46 5.10 8.37
CA GLU A 81 -15.87 4.73 8.39
C GLU A 81 -16.02 3.26 7.99
N GLY A 82 -16.49 2.45 8.94
CA GLY A 82 -16.56 1.00 8.77
C GLY A 82 -15.18 0.33 8.74
N PHE A 83 -15.14 -0.94 9.14
CA PHE A 83 -13.96 -1.77 8.98
C PHE A 83 -14.38 -3.24 8.92
N THR A 84 -14.16 -3.89 7.78
CA THR A 84 -14.57 -5.28 7.55
C THR A 84 -13.38 -6.23 7.52
N THR A 85 -13.66 -7.52 7.67
CA THR A 85 -12.65 -8.56 7.44
C THR A 85 -12.47 -8.80 5.93
N SER A 86 -11.30 -9.28 5.52
CA SER A 86 -10.99 -9.61 4.13
C SER A 86 -11.25 -8.43 3.17
N THR A 87 -10.87 -7.22 3.58
CA THR A 87 -11.11 -6.00 2.81
C THR A 87 -10.27 -5.98 1.54
N THR A 88 -10.94 -6.10 0.39
CA THR A 88 -10.39 -5.71 -0.92
C THR A 88 -10.82 -4.28 -1.22
N ALA A 89 -9.86 -3.39 -1.47
CA ALA A 89 -10.11 -1.96 -1.62
C ALA A 89 -9.42 -1.37 -2.84
N ASN A 90 -9.92 -0.22 -3.28
CA ASN A 90 -9.19 0.67 -4.18
C ASN A 90 -8.52 1.77 -3.35
N VAL A 91 -7.23 2.00 -3.59
CA VAL A 91 -6.46 3.04 -2.93
C VAL A 91 -6.02 4.08 -3.96
N SER A 92 -6.10 5.35 -3.57
CA SER A 92 -5.68 6.48 -4.39
C SER A 92 -4.86 7.46 -3.56
N LEU A 93 -3.85 8.07 -4.18
CA LEU A 93 -3.05 9.14 -3.61
C LEU A 93 -3.17 10.37 -4.52
N THR A 94 -3.36 11.53 -3.92
CA THR A 94 -3.43 12.82 -4.64
C THR A 94 -2.62 13.88 -3.92
N ALA A 95 -1.93 14.73 -4.68
CA ALA A 95 -1.23 15.90 -4.13
C ALA A 95 -2.25 17.03 -3.91
N LYS A 96 -2.46 17.41 -2.64
CA LYS A 96 -3.32 18.54 -2.25
C LYS A 96 -2.89 19.00 -0.86
N ASP A 97 -2.13 20.09 -0.79
CA ASP A 97 -1.59 20.66 0.46
C ASP A 97 -0.95 19.58 1.36
N GLY A 98 -0.02 18.82 0.75
CA GLY A 98 0.45 17.53 1.25
C GLY A 98 -0.04 16.39 0.35
N VAL A 99 -0.26 15.22 0.94
CA VAL A 99 -0.79 14.04 0.24
C VAL A 99 -2.08 13.59 0.90
N THR A 100 -3.14 13.44 0.09
CA THR A 100 -4.39 12.81 0.51
C THR A 100 -4.44 11.37 0.01
N LEU A 101 -4.61 10.42 0.93
CA LEU A 101 -4.92 9.03 0.64
C LEU A 101 -6.42 8.78 0.79
N GLY A 102 -7.00 8.12 -0.21
CA GLY A 102 -8.35 7.57 -0.14
C GLY A 102 -8.31 6.06 -0.34
N LEU A 103 -8.95 5.31 0.57
CA LEU A 103 -9.12 3.87 0.49
C LEU A 103 -10.62 3.57 0.57
N THR A 104 -11.15 2.89 -0.44
CA THR A 104 -12.59 2.58 -0.52
C THR A 104 -12.85 1.12 -0.84
N SER A 105 -13.77 0.53 -0.09
CA SER A 105 -14.37 -0.78 -0.33
C SER A 105 -15.86 -0.73 0.03
N SER A 106 -16.60 -1.82 -0.17
CA SER A 106 -18.03 -1.86 0.17
C SER A 106 -18.34 -1.64 1.66
N GLY A 107 -17.39 -1.90 2.56
CA GLY A 107 -17.58 -1.80 4.02
C GLY A 107 -16.48 -1.07 4.78
N THR A 108 -15.51 -0.48 4.10
CA THR A 108 -14.41 0.28 4.70
C THR A 108 -14.08 1.50 3.86
N HIS A 109 -14.15 2.68 4.47
CA HIS A 109 -13.78 3.94 3.85
C HIS A 109 -12.77 4.65 4.75
N ILE A 110 -11.59 4.94 4.19
CA ILE A 110 -10.56 5.69 4.89
C ILE A 110 -10.15 6.87 4.02
N LYS A 111 -10.08 8.03 4.64
CA LYS A 111 -9.51 9.23 4.03
C LYS A 111 -8.52 9.84 5.01
N ALA A 112 -7.30 10.06 4.56
CA ALA A 112 -6.23 10.60 5.37
C ALA A 112 -5.47 11.70 4.62
N THR A 113 -5.02 12.73 5.33
CA THR A 113 -4.20 13.81 4.77
C THR A 113 -2.98 14.00 5.66
N ALA A 114 -1.79 14.07 5.05
CA ALA A 114 -0.53 14.21 5.75
C ALA A 114 0.50 14.99 4.90
N ASP A 115 1.62 15.38 5.49
CA ASP A 115 2.68 16.10 4.75
C ASP A 115 3.35 15.23 3.69
N PHE A 116 3.53 13.93 3.96
CA PHE A 116 4.26 13.04 3.08
C PHE A 116 3.87 11.58 3.21
N VAL A 117 4.19 10.82 2.17
CA VAL A 117 4.03 9.37 2.10
C VAL A 117 5.39 8.72 1.85
N PHE A 118 5.62 7.56 2.47
CA PHE A 118 6.80 6.75 2.28
C PHE A 118 6.46 5.26 2.38
N ILE A 119 7.27 4.40 1.75
CA ILE A 119 7.21 2.95 1.95
C ILE A 119 7.97 2.63 3.23
N SER A 120 7.27 2.10 4.24
CA SER A 120 7.86 1.67 5.51
C SER A 120 8.22 0.18 5.51
N GLY A 121 7.68 -0.58 4.56
CA GLY A 121 7.88 -2.03 4.45
C GLY A 121 7.62 -2.54 3.04
N LEU A 122 8.47 -3.47 2.59
CA LEU A 122 8.35 -4.14 1.30
C LEU A 122 8.80 -5.60 1.47
N SER A 123 7.87 -6.53 1.34
CA SER A 123 8.10 -7.96 1.52
C SER A 123 7.31 -8.76 0.50
N ALA A 124 7.53 -10.08 0.48
CA ALA A 124 6.75 -11.00 -0.34
C ALA A 124 6.61 -12.32 0.40
N TYR A 125 5.57 -13.07 0.06
CA TYR A 125 5.26 -14.36 0.70
C TYR A 125 4.47 -15.28 -0.24
N VAL A 126 4.27 -16.53 0.18
CA VAL A 126 3.36 -17.47 -0.47
C VAL A 126 1.96 -17.26 0.10
N ASN A 127 1.05 -16.78 -0.74
CA ASN A 127 -0.37 -16.78 -0.44
C ASN A 127 -1.02 -18.00 -1.09
N GLU A 128 -1.57 -18.90 -0.27
CA GLU A 128 -2.24 -20.13 -0.73
C GLU A 128 -3.61 -19.85 -1.37
N VAL A 129 -4.13 -18.62 -1.26
CA VAL A 129 -5.32 -18.18 -1.98
C VAL A 129 -4.92 -17.79 -3.41
N GLY A 130 -4.60 -18.79 -4.22
CA GLY A 130 -4.03 -18.61 -5.55
C GLY A 130 -4.31 -19.78 -6.50
N GLU A 131 -5.58 -20.15 -6.66
CA GLU A 131 -6.14 -20.66 -7.92
C GLU A 131 -7.63 -20.28 -7.97
N PRO A 132 -8.18 -20.02 -9.17
CA PRO A 132 -9.29 -19.09 -9.44
C PRO A 132 -10.65 -19.43 -8.81
#